data_AF-A0A7C3ICD0-F1
#
_entry.id   AF-A0A7C3ICD0-F1
#
_cell.length_a   1.000
_cell.length_b   1.000
_cell.length_c   1.000
_cell.angle_alpha   90.00
_cell.angle_beta   90.00
_cell.angle_gamma   90.00
#
_symmetry.space_group_name_H-M   'P 1'
#
loop_
_entity.id
_entity.type
_entity.pdbx_description
1 polymer ?
#
loop_
_entity_poly.entity_id
_entity_poly.type
_entity_poly.pdbx_seq_one_letter_code
_entity_poly.pdbx_strand_id
1 'polypeptide(L)'
;MLALTILLFILVAAVIVVIAVLAVFNMLNLIPALVPLVPLGLAIGAGLLCLIEMLLLFGTKEDKRTAAVELIWLFGTCAASAFIFWFASSLLWQ
;
A
#
# COMPACT_ATOMS: atom_id res chain seq x y z
N MET A 1 5.12 -2.50 -15.58
CA MET A 1 4.50 -2.83 -14.28
C MET A 1 5.23 -2.14 -13.15
N LEU A 2 6.56 -2.24 -13.08
CA LEU A 2 7.44 -1.56 -12.13
C LEU A 2 7.11 -0.09 -11.81
N ALA A 3 6.81 0.72 -12.82
CA ALA A 3 6.42 2.12 -12.61
C ALA A 3 5.12 2.27 -11.79
N LEU A 4 4.15 1.36 -11.96
CA LEU A 4 2.88 1.37 -11.24
C LEU A 4 3.07 0.92 -9.79
N THR A 5 3.88 -0.11 -9.55
CA THR A 5 4.23 -0.63 -8.21
C THR A 5 4.99 0.42 -7.40
N ILE A 6 5.95 1.11 -8.02
CA ILE A 6 6.67 2.24 -7.42
C ILE A 6 5.71 3.40 -7.12
N LEU A 7 4.82 3.72 -8.05
CA LEU A 7 3.85 4.81 -7.86
C LEU A 7 2.88 4.52 -6.71
N LEU A 8 2.45 3.26 -6.55
CA LEU A 8 1.67 2.82 -5.40
C LEU A 8 2.45 2.90 -4.09
N PHE A 9 3.71 2.49 -4.10
CA PHE A 9 4.57 2.61 -2.91
C PHE A 9 4.74 4.08 -2.49
N ILE A 10 4.97 4.97 -3.45
CA ILE A 10 5.06 6.43 -3.21
C ILE A 10 3.73 6.97 -2.68
N LEU A 11 2.60 6.54 -3.25
CA LEU A 11 1.27 6.95 -2.80
C LEU A 11 1.02 6.54 -1.33
N VAL A 12 1.32 5.28 -0.99
CA VAL A 12 1.17 4.80 0.40
C VAL A 12 2.14 5.52 1.33
N ALA A 13 3.39 5.73 0.94
CA ALA A 13 4.36 6.49 1.72
C ALA A 13 3.88 7.95 1.96
N ALA A 14 3.30 8.59 0.95
CA ALA A 14 2.75 9.93 1.08
C ALA A 14 1.58 9.96 2.07
N VAL A 15 0.69 8.96 2.04
CA VAL A 15 -0.41 8.84 3.00
C VAL A 15 0.11 8.67 4.44
N ILE A 16 1.18 7.90 4.65
CA ILE A 16 1.83 7.77 5.98
C ILE A 16 2.33 9.12 6.48
N VAL A 17 3.04 9.86 5.62
CA VAL A 17 3.58 11.17 5.98
C VAL A 17 2.45 12.14 6.33
N VAL A 18 1.37 12.16 5.54
CA VAL A 18 0.19 13.01 5.81
C VAL A 18 -0.44 12.65 7.15
N ILE A 19 -0.63 11.36 7.46
CA ILE A 19 -1.20 10.92 8.75
C ILE A 19 -0.28 11.30 9.92
N ALA A 20 1.03 11.09 9.77
CA ALA A 20 2.01 11.48 10.79
C ALA A 20 1.98 13.00 11.05
N VAL A 21 1.93 13.81 9.99
CA VAL A 21 1.83 15.27 10.07
C VAL A 21 0.51 15.69 10.75
N LEU A 22 -0.63 15.13 10.35
CA LEU A 22 -1.93 15.44 10.96
C LEU A 22 -1.98 15.06 12.44
N ALA A 23 -1.32 13.95 12.83
CA ALA A 23 -1.18 13.55 14.22
C ALA A 23 -0.33 14.56 15.02
N VAL A 24 0.78 15.07 14.46
CA VAL A 24 1.60 16.10 15.12
C VAL A 24 0.84 17.42 15.33
N PHE A 25 0.00 17.82 14.37
CA PHE A 25 -0.81 19.04 14.47
C PHE A 25 -2.12 18.87 15.25
N ASN A 26 -2.35 17.71 15.86
CA ASN A 26 -3.53 17.37 16.65
C ASN A 26 -4.87 17.54 15.87
N MET A 27 -4.83 17.45 14.54
CA MET A 27 -5.99 17.52 13.65
C MET A 27 -6.61 16.14 13.45
N LEU A 28 -6.84 15.42 14.56
CA LEU A 28 -7.34 14.03 14.57
C LEU A 28 -8.71 13.89 13.88
N ASN A 29 -9.50 14.97 13.82
CA ASN A 29 -10.80 15.01 13.15
C ASN A 29 -10.74 14.72 11.63
N LEU A 30 -9.57 14.82 11.00
CA LEU A 30 -9.38 14.51 9.58
C LEU A 30 -8.95 13.06 9.31
N ILE A 31 -8.57 12.31 10.35
CA ILE A 31 -8.18 10.89 10.25
C ILE A 31 -9.31 10.00 9.71
N PRO A 32 -10.60 10.17 10.09
CA PRO A 32 -11.70 9.36 9.54
C PRO A 32 -11.83 9.46 8.02
N ALA A 33 -11.46 10.60 7.43
CA ALA A 33 -11.50 10.79 5.97
C ALA A 33 -10.39 10.02 5.23
N LEU A 34 -9.32 9.63 5.94
CA LEU A 34 -8.20 8.86 5.40
C LEU A 34 -8.39 7.34 5.55
N VAL A 35 -9.25 6.89 6.47
CA VAL A 35 -9.57 5.46 6.67
C VAL A 35 -10.06 4.76 5.40
N PRO A 36 -10.92 5.34 4.54
CA PRO A 36 -11.39 4.70 3.31
C PRO A 36 -10.32 4.53 2.23
N LEU A 37 -9.21 5.28 2.29
CA LEU A 37 -8.11 5.15 1.34
C LEU A 37 -7.32 3.86 1.56
N VAL A 38 -7.34 3.30 2.76
CA VAL A 38 -6.64 2.05 3.09
C VAL A 38 -7.23 0.83 2.35
N PRO A 39 -8.55 0.53 2.41
CA PRO A 39 -9.12 -0.57 1.65
C PRO A 39 -8.97 -0.36 0.14
N LEU A 40 -8.94 0.89 -0.35
CA LEU A 40 -8.66 1.19 -1.74
C LEU A 40 -7.23 0.80 -2.15
N GLY A 41 -6.24 1.15 -1.31
CA GLY A 41 -4.85 0.74 -1.50
C GLY A 41 -4.66 -0.79 -1.46
N LEU A 42 -5.35 -1.46 -0.53
CA LEU A 42 -5.36 -2.93 -0.44
C LEU A 42 -6.00 -3.60 -1.66
N ALA A 43 -7.12 -3.07 -2.17
CA ALA A 43 -7.77 -3.61 -3.37
C ALA A 43 -6.90 -3.49 -4.61
N ILE A 44 -6.23 -2.34 -4.79
CA ILE A 44 -5.28 -2.13 -5.89
C ILE A 44 -4.05 -3.05 -5.74
N GLY A 45 -3.53 -3.19 -4.51
CA GLY A 45 -2.46 -4.13 -4.19
C GLY A 45 -2.85 -5.58 -4.54
N ALA A 46 -4.04 -6.03 -4.14
CA ALA A 46 -4.53 -7.38 -4.45
C ALA A 46 -4.65 -7.63 -5.98
N GLY A 47 -5.12 -6.63 -6.73
CA GLY A 47 -5.18 -6.72 -8.20
C GLY A 47 -3.80 -6.87 -8.85
N LEU A 48 -2.80 -6.17 -8.32
CA LEU A 48 -1.42 -6.31 -8.78
C LEU A 48 -0.78 -7.64 -8.39
N LEU A 49 -1.09 -8.15 -7.20
CA LEU A 49 -0.70 -9.49 -6.78
C LEU A 49 -1.20 -10.55 -7.77
N CYS A 50 -2.45 -10.45 -8.20
CA CYS A 50 -3.03 -11.35 -9.20
C CYS A 50 -2.31 -11.26 -10.55
N LEU A 51 -1.94 -10.04 -10.99
CA LEU A 51 -1.16 -9.84 -12.21
C LEU A 51 0.27 -10.41 -12.10
N ILE A 52 0.91 -10.26 -10.93
CA ILE A 52 2.24 -10.82 -10.65
C ILE A 52 2.17 -12.36 -10.62
N GLU A 53 1.13 -12.95 -10.03
CA GLU A 53 0.88 -14.39 -10.08
C GLU A 53 0.70 -14.91 -11.51
N MET A 54 -0.06 -14.21 -12.35
CA MET A 54 -0.18 -14.56 -13.77
C MET A 54 1.17 -14.52 -14.50
N LEU A 55 2.01 -13.52 -14.23
CA LEU A 55 3.36 -13.45 -14.81
C LEU A 55 4.29 -14.56 -14.28
N LEU A 56 4.17 -14.95 -13.02
CA LEU A 56 4.94 -16.06 -12.45
C LEU A 56 4.56 -17.41 -13.07
N LEU A 57 3.25 -17.62 -13.32
CA LEU A 57 2.72 -18.86 -13.87
C LEU A 57 2.95 -18.97 -15.38
N PHE A 58 2.72 -17.88 -16.14
CA PHE A 58 2.68 -17.90 -17.60
C PHE A 58 3.82 -17.12 -18.29
N GLY A 59 4.63 -16.36 -17.55
CA GLY A 59 5.70 -15.52 -18.10
C GLY A 59 7.01 -16.28 -18.41
N THR A 60 7.86 -15.65 -19.20
CA THR A 60 9.20 -16.15 -19.53
C THR A 60 10.16 -16.07 -18.32
N LYS A 61 11.34 -16.68 -18.40
CA LYS A 61 12.33 -16.66 -17.29
C LYS A 61 12.70 -15.23 -16.84
N GLU A 62 12.73 -14.26 -17.77
CA GLU A 62 13.01 -12.86 -17.44
C GLU A 62 11.82 -12.20 -16.74
N ASP A 63 10.59 -12.47 -17.19
CA ASP A 63 9.37 -11.96 -16.56
C ASP A 63 9.21 -12.45 -15.12
N LYS A 64 9.56 -13.72 -14.86
CA LYS A 64 9.52 -14.31 -13.51
C LYS A 64 10.47 -13.62 -12.55
N ARG A 65 11.65 -13.20 -13.02
CA ARG A 65 12.62 -12.47 -12.19
C ARG A 65 12.09 -11.07 -11.84
N THR A 66 11.48 -10.39 -12.81
CA THR A 66 10.86 -9.08 -12.60
C THR A 66 9.67 -9.18 -11.64
N ALA A 67 8.80 -10.18 -11.84
CA ALA A 67 7.66 -10.47 -10.98
C ALA A 67 8.08 -10.72 -9.52
N ALA A 68 9.17 -11.47 -9.29
CA ALA A 68 9.68 -11.73 -7.94
C ALA A 68 10.16 -10.44 -7.23
N VAL A 69 10.80 -9.52 -7.96
CA VAL A 69 11.22 -8.22 -7.41
C VAL A 69 10.00 -7.36 -7.10
N GLU A 70 9.01 -7.31 -8.00
CA GLU A 70 7.78 -6.56 -7.77
C GLU A 70 6.98 -7.09 -6.59
N LEU A 71 6.99 -8.40 -6.35
CA LEU A 71 6.34 -9.02 -5.20
C LEU A 71 6.88 -8.49 -3.85
N ILE A 72 8.19 -8.24 -3.76
CA ILE A 72 8.83 -7.67 -2.56
C ILE A 72 8.34 -6.24 -2.30
N TRP A 73 8.30 -5.41 -3.35
CA TRP A 73 7.79 -4.04 -3.24
C TRP A 73 6.31 -4.02 -2.87
N LEU A 74 5.52 -4.89 -3.47
CA LEU A 74 4.10 -5.01 -3.20
C LEU A 74 3.84 -5.44 -1.75
N PHE A 75 4.62 -6.39 -1.23
CA PHE A 75 4.57 -6.80 0.16
C PHE A 75 4.83 -5.64 1.13
N GLY A 76 5.86 -4.82 0.86
CA GLY A 76 6.14 -3.61 1.65
C GLY A 76 4.96 -2.63 1.64
N THR A 77 4.31 -2.49 0.48
CA THR A 77 3.15 -1.60 0.29
C THR A 77 1.92 -2.09 1.08
N CYS A 78 1.65 -3.40 1.06
CA CYS A 78 0.58 -4.02 1.84
C CYS A 78 0.85 -3.94 3.35
N ALA A 79 2.07 -4.24 3.80
CA ALA A 79 2.45 -4.17 5.21
C ALA A 79 2.32 -2.74 5.76
N ALA A 80 2.77 -1.74 4.99
CA ALA A 80 2.64 -0.34 5.34
C ALA A 80 1.17 0.10 5.41
N SER A 81 0.34 -0.33 4.45
CA SER A 81 -1.10 -0.04 4.46
C SER A 81 -1.81 -0.66 5.68
N ALA A 82 -1.47 -1.90 6.03
CA ALA A 82 -2.01 -2.56 7.22
C ALA A 82 -1.59 -1.85 8.52
N PHE A 83 -0.34 -1.39 8.60
CA PHE A 83 0.15 -0.60 9.74
C PHE A 83 -0.61 0.72 9.87
N ILE A 84 -0.86 1.43 8.76
CA ILE A 84 -1.67 2.66 8.76
C ILE A 84 -3.07 2.40 9.30
N PHE A 85 -3.74 1.33 8.83
CA PHE A 85 -5.08 0.99 9.29
C PHE A 85 -5.10 0.71 10.79
N TRP A 86 -4.16 -0.11 11.25
CA TRP A 86 -4.02 -0.43 12.67
C TRP A 86 -3.78 0.85 13.50
N PHE A 87 -2.85 1.70 13.06
CA PHE A 87 -2.51 2.94 13.76
C PHE A 87 -3.70 3.93 13.80
N ALA A 88 -4.35 4.16 12.66
CA ALA A 88 -5.53 5.01 12.56
C ALA A 88 -6.70 4.46 13.41
N SER A 89 -6.90 3.15 13.41
CA SER A 89 -7.94 2.51 14.25
C SER A 89 -7.65 2.68 15.74
N SER A 90 -6.39 2.60 16.15
CA SER A 90 -6.00 2.78 17.55
C SER A 90 -6.19 4.22 18.04
N LEU A 91 -6.07 5.21 17.15
CA LEU A 91 -6.30 6.63 17.45
C LEU A 91 -7.79 7.00 17.46
N LEU A 92 -8.62 6.33 16.67
CA LEU A 92 -10.06 6.61 16.59
C LEU A 92 -10.90 5.95 17.69
N TRP A 93 -10.38 4.90 18.33
CA TRP A 93 -11.05 4.16 19.41
C TRP A 93 -10.62 4.58 20.83
N GLN A 94 -9.82 5.64 20.96
CA GLN A 94 -9.52 6.35 22.22
C GLN A 94 -10.50 7.50 22.43
#